data_AF-A0A0N4YZV9-F1
#
_entry.id   AF-A0A0N4YZV9-F1
#
_cell.length_a   1.000
_cell.length_b   1.000
_cell.length_c   1.000
_cell.angle_alpha   90.00
_cell.angle_beta   90.00
_cell.angle_gamma   90.00
#
_symmetry.space_group_name_H-M   'P 1'
#
loop_
_entity.id
_entity.type
_entity.pdbx_description
1 polymer ?
#
loop_
_entity_poly.entity_id
_entity_poly.type
_entity_poly.pdbx_seq_one_letter_code
_entity_poly.pdbx_strand_id
1 'polypeptide(L)'
;MPALPSAILTPNMVEFSRLCESALDVRDVLSITDQQQLQKLATSLSEQLGISVFLKGREDIIANPDGEGTELISQHHYRQLLTLFQWRLGTMKAVQEDVVVREML
;
A
#
# COMPACT_ATOMS: atom_id res chain seq x y z
N MET A 1 5.65 -9.47 25.52
CA MET A 1 5.22 -8.11 25.11
C MET A 1 4.09 -8.25 24.11
N PRO A 2 3.01 -7.47 24.17
CA PRO A 2 2.01 -7.46 23.10
C PRO A 2 2.67 -7.03 21.79
N ALA A 3 2.31 -7.67 20.68
CA ALA A 3 2.78 -7.27 19.36
C ALA A 3 2.36 -5.80 19.13
N LEU A 4 3.32 -4.93 18.85
CA LEU A 4 3.00 -3.56 18.43
C LEU A 4 2.05 -3.64 17.23
N PRO A 5 0.97 -2.83 17.18
CA PRO A 5 0.15 -2.74 15.99
C PRO A 5 1.08 -2.44 14.80
N SER A 6 0.99 -3.27 13.76
CA SER A 6 1.80 -3.16 12.55
C SER A 6 1.68 -1.73 12.01
N ALA A 7 2.76 -0.96 12.14
CA ALA A 7 2.78 0.42 11.69
C ALA A 7 2.78 0.45 10.16
N ILE A 8 2.00 1.36 9.58
CA ILE A 8 1.93 1.58 8.14
C ILE A 8 2.37 3.02 7.86
N LEU A 9 3.36 3.18 7.00
CA LEU A 9 3.71 4.50 6.47
C LEU A 9 2.77 4.84 5.32
N THR A 10 2.22 6.05 5.32
CA THR A 10 1.29 6.51 4.27
C THR A 10 1.80 7.74 3.52
N PRO A 11 3.04 7.71 2.97
CA PRO A 11 3.66 8.88 2.41
C PRO A 11 2.95 9.39 1.15
N ASN A 12 3.00 10.71 0.96
CA ASN A 12 2.87 11.27 -0.39
C ASN A 12 4.19 11.14 -1.18
N MET A 13 4.20 11.48 -2.46
CA MET A 13 5.40 11.37 -3.32
C MET A 13 6.63 12.12 -2.79
N VAL A 14 6.46 13.28 -2.14
CA VAL A 14 7.58 14.07 -1.61
C VAL A 14 8.18 13.40 -0.37
N GLU A 15 7.34 12.92 0.53
CA GLU A 15 7.78 12.15 1.71
C GLU A 15 8.44 10.84 1.30
N PHE A 16 7.85 10.15 0.32
CA PHE A 16 8.39 8.92 -0.23
C PHE A 16 9.79 9.13 -0.82
N SER A 17 9.99 10.19 -1.60
CA SER A 17 11.32 10.55 -2.11
C SER A 17 12.36 10.72 -1.01
N ARG A 18 12.00 11.37 0.10
CA ARG A 18 12.92 11.57 1.24
C ARG A 18 13.21 10.26 1.97
N LEU A 19 12.21 9.38 2.09
CA LEU A 19 12.37 8.06 2.70
C LEU A 19 13.28 7.17 1.84
N CYS A 20 13.10 7.16 0.53
CA CYS A 20 13.98 6.44 -0.40
C CYS A 20 15.42 6.95 -0.36
N GLU A 21 15.63 8.26 -0.31
CA GLU A 21 16.97 8.83 -0.17
C GLU A 21 17.61 8.41 1.16
N SER A 22 16.87 8.52 2.27
CA SER A 22 17.42 8.21 3.60
C SER A 22 17.63 6.71 3.86
N ALA A 23 16.78 5.83 3.32
CA ALA A 23 16.78 4.41 3.64
C ALA A 23 17.43 3.53 2.56
N LEU A 24 17.38 3.97 1.29
CA LEU A 24 17.85 3.20 0.13
C LEU A 24 18.97 3.90 -0.66
N ASP A 25 19.35 5.14 -0.28
CA ASP A 25 20.27 6.01 -1.05
C ASP A 25 19.82 6.25 -2.50
N VAL A 26 18.51 6.18 -2.76
CA VAL A 26 17.91 6.46 -4.08
C VAL A 26 17.46 7.92 -4.15
N ARG A 27 18.09 8.69 -5.03
CA ARG A 27 17.77 10.11 -5.28
C ARG A 27 16.87 10.28 -6.49
N ASP A 28 16.35 11.49 -6.67
CA ASP A 28 15.55 11.91 -7.83
C ASP A 28 14.27 11.08 -8.06
N VAL A 29 13.71 10.47 -7.01
CA VAL A 29 12.47 9.66 -7.08
C VAL A 29 11.29 10.44 -7.66
N LEU A 30 11.23 11.76 -7.43
CA LEU A 30 10.20 12.63 -7.99
C LEU A 30 10.20 12.70 -9.52
N SER A 31 11.30 12.33 -10.18
CA SER A 31 11.41 12.29 -11.65
C SER A 31 10.88 11.00 -12.26
N ILE A 32 10.61 9.97 -11.44
CA ILE A 32 10.15 8.67 -11.91
C ILE A 32 8.67 8.76 -12.26
N THR A 33 8.36 8.55 -13.54
CA THR A 33 6.99 8.49 -14.06
C THR A 33 6.49 7.06 -14.28
N ASP A 34 7.40 6.09 -14.26
CA ASP A 34 7.09 4.67 -14.46
C ASP A 34 6.55 4.06 -13.16
N GLN A 35 5.28 3.65 -13.20
CA GLN A 35 4.59 3.08 -12.05
C GLN A 35 5.23 1.77 -11.58
N GLN A 36 5.80 0.95 -12.48
CA GLN A 36 6.47 -0.29 -12.08
C GLN A 36 7.76 -0.01 -11.31
N GLN A 37 8.46 1.08 -11.63
CA GLN A 37 9.64 1.51 -10.89
C GLN A 37 9.27 2.04 -9.50
N LEU A 38 8.20 2.85 -9.41
CA LEU A 38 7.67 3.31 -8.12
C LEU A 38 7.22 2.13 -7.24
N GLN A 39 6.59 1.13 -7.84
CA GLN A 39 6.18 -0.09 -7.16
C GLN A 39 7.38 -0.84 -6.57
N LYS A 40 8.41 -1.09 -7.39
CA LYS A 40 9.65 -1.73 -6.91
C LYS A 40 10.32 -0.96 -5.78
N LEU A 41 10.39 0.36 -5.88
CA LEU A 41 10.96 1.20 -4.82
C LEU A 41 10.14 1.13 -3.53
N ALA A 42 8.81 1.11 -3.63
CA ALA A 42 7.94 0.97 -2.46
C ALA A 42 8.12 -0.40 -1.79
N THR A 43 8.25 -1.47 -2.57
CA THR A 43 8.58 -2.81 -2.07
C THR A 43 9.94 -2.82 -1.37
N SER A 44 10.99 -2.34 -2.02
CA SER A 44 12.32 -2.28 -1.41
C SER A 44 12.36 -1.43 -0.14
N LEU A 45 11.62 -0.32 -0.10
CA LEU A 45 11.52 0.52 1.09
C LEU A 45 10.79 -0.21 2.23
N SER A 46 9.70 -0.91 1.91
CA SER A 46 8.92 -1.71 2.86
C SER A 46 9.75 -2.83 3.47
N GLU A 47 10.47 -3.58 2.64
CA GLU A 47 11.41 -4.64 3.05
C GLU A 47 12.53 -4.07 3.94
N GLN A 48 13.15 -2.95 3.53
CA GLN A 48 14.25 -2.32 4.27
C GLN A 48 13.82 -1.82 5.65
N LEU A 49 12.59 -1.31 5.78
CA LEU A 49 12.08 -0.77 7.04
C LEU A 49 11.34 -1.82 7.89
N GLY A 50 11.01 -2.99 7.31
CA GLY A 50 10.23 -4.03 7.99
C GLY A 50 8.79 -3.62 8.30
N ILE A 51 8.23 -2.69 7.54
CA ILE A 51 6.89 -2.11 7.75
C ILE A 51 6.19 -1.82 6.43
N SER A 52 4.86 -1.96 6.39
CA SER A 52 4.10 -1.72 5.17
C SER A 52 4.13 -0.23 4.77
N VAL A 53 4.20 0.02 3.46
CA VAL A 53 4.18 1.34 2.84
C VAL A 53 2.95 1.46 1.94
N PHE A 54 2.17 2.51 2.15
CA PHE A 54 1.05 2.94 1.32
C PHE A 54 1.42 4.25 0.62
N LEU A 55 1.85 4.18 -0.64
CA LEU A 55 2.21 5.36 -1.41
C LEU A 55 0.97 5.95 -2.09
N LYS A 56 0.65 7.20 -1.73
CA LYS A 56 -0.46 7.95 -2.33
C LYS A 56 -0.06 8.52 -3.68
N GLY A 57 -0.84 8.25 -4.72
CA GLY A 57 -0.52 8.66 -6.09
C GLY A 57 -1.73 8.78 -7.01
N ARG A 58 -1.47 8.80 -8.33
CA ARG A 58 -2.53 8.62 -9.34
C ARG A 58 -3.12 7.22 -9.26
N GLU A 59 -2.25 6.26 -9.03
CA GLU A 59 -2.56 4.90 -8.61
C GLU A 59 -1.85 4.69 -7.28
N ASP A 60 -2.60 4.25 -6.28
CA ASP A 60 -2.04 4.01 -4.95
C ASP A 60 -1.29 2.68 -4.96
N ILE A 61 -0.16 2.62 -4.25
CA ILE A 61 0.69 1.43 -4.15
C ILE A 61 0.71 0.96 -2.70
N ILE A 62 0.42 -0.32 -2.47
CA ILE A 62 0.66 -0.96 -1.18
C ILE A 62 1.82 -1.93 -1.33
N ALA A 63 2.81 -1.79 -0.45
CA ALA A 63 3.97 -2.67 -0.37
C ALA A 63 4.11 -3.23 1.05
N ASN A 64 4.18 -4.55 1.17
CA ASN A 64 4.37 -5.25 2.44
C ASN A 64 5.81 -5.78 2.58
N PRO A 65 6.35 -5.86 3.81
CA PRO A 65 7.74 -6.23 4.05
C PRO A 65 8.03 -7.72 3.82
N ASP A 66 7.00 -8.55 3.72
CA ASP A 66 7.08 -9.99 3.44
C ASP A 66 7.08 -10.31 1.93
N GLY A 67 6.97 -9.30 1.07
CA GLY A 67 6.95 -9.46 -0.39
C GLY A 67 5.64 -10.05 -0.93
N GLU A 68 4.70 -10.45 -0.07
CA GLU A 68 3.36 -10.87 -0.48
C GLU A 68 2.47 -9.64 -0.73
N GLY A 69 2.04 -9.46 -1.99
CA GLY A 69 0.98 -8.51 -2.34
C GLY A 69 1.45 -7.07 -2.51
N THR A 70 2.37 -6.83 -3.45
CA THR A 70 2.49 -5.47 -3.99
C THR A 70 1.33 -5.23 -4.96
N GLU A 71 0.24 -4.65 -4.47
CA GLU A 71 -0.98 -4.40 -5.25
C GLU A 71 -1.04 -2.96 -5.76
N LEU A 72 -1.34 -2.81 -7.05
CA LEU A 72 -1.70 -1.53 -7.66
C LEU A 72 -3.19 -1.33 -7.47
N ILE A 73 -3.57 -0.31 -6.70
CA ILE A 73 -4.96 -0.06 -6.37
C ILE A 73 -5.41 1.18 -7.13
N SER A 74 -6.16 0.95 -8.21
CA SER A 74 -6.95 2.00 -8.83
C SER A 74 -8.06 2.43 -7.87
N GLN A 75 -8.41 3.72 -7.85
CA GLN A 75 -9.33 4.33 -6.85
C GLN A 75 -10.70 3.63 -6.69
N HIS A 76 -11.10 2.74 -7.61
CA HIS A 76 -12.29 1.90 -7.48
C HIS A 76 -12.20 0.78 -6.41
N HIS A 77 -10.99 0.35 -6.00
CA HIS A 77 -10.81 -0.77 -5.05
C HIS A 77 -10.74 -0.35 -3.57
N TYR A 78 -10.87 0.95 -3.27
CA TYR A 78 -10.81 1.51 -1.90
C TYR A 78 -11.74 0.82 -0.89
N ARG A 79 -12.93 0.37 -1.34
CA ARG A 79 -13.93 -0.26 -0.46
C ARG A 79 -13.52 -1.66 0.03
N GLN A 80 -12.81 -2.45 -0.76
CA GLN A 80 -12.45 -3.81 -0.36
C GLN A 80 -11.31 -3.80 0.67
N LEU A 81 -10.35 -2.89 0.50
CA LEU A 81 -9.22 -2.74 1.43
C LEU A 81 -9.63 -2.12 2.77
N LEU A 82 -10.55 -1.13 2.77
CA LEU A 82 -11.16 -0.65 4.02
C LEU A 82 -11.90 -1.78 4.76
N THR A 83 -12.57 -2.66 4.02
CA THR A 83 -13.28 -3.81 4.61
C THR A 83 -12.32 -4.83 5.21
N LEU A 84 -11.25 -5.19 4.49
CA LEU A 84 -10.20 -6.09 4.99
C LEU A 84 -9.43 -5.50 6.18
N PHE A 85 -9.16 -4.19 6.15
CA PHE A 85 -8.45 -3.48 7.23
C PHE A 85 -9.30 -3.38 8.49
N GLN A 86 -10.59 -3.06 8.36
CA GLN A 86 -11.53 -3.03 9.48
C GLN A 86 -11.86 -4.43 10.01
N TRP A 87 -11.82 -5.48 9.16
CA TRP A 87 -11.89 -6.88 9.60
C TRP A 87 -10.67 -7.26 10.45
N ARG A 88 -9.46 -6.92 9.99
CA ARG A 88 -8.20 -7.21 10.69
C ARG A 88 -8.05 -6.46 12.01
N LEU A 89 -8.63 -5.26 12.12
CA LEU A 89 -8.70 -4.47 13.37
C LEU A 89 -9.91 -4.81 14.26
N GLY A 90 -10.81 -5.68 13.81
CA GLY A 90 -11.99 -6.10 14.57
C GLY A 90 -13.08 -5.03 14.74
N THR A 91 -13.11 -4.01 13.88
CA THR A 91 -13.93 -2.80 14.06
C THR A 91 -15.21 -2.73 13.21
N MET A 92 -15.60 -3.78 12.47
CA MET A 92 -16.83 -3.76 11.65
C MET A 92 -17.89 -4.75 12.14
N LYS A 93 -19.12 -4.25 12.28
CA LYS A 93 -20.34 -5.07 12.14
C LYS A 93 -20.67 -5.20 10.66
N ALA A 94 -21.01 -6.41 10.22
CA ALA A 94 -21.33 -6.72 8.84
C ALA A 94 -22.39 -5.77 8.26
N VAL A 95 -22.04 -5.06 7.19
CA VAL A 95 -23.02 -4.46 6.29
C VAL A 95 -23.11 -5.40 5.09
N GLN A 96 -24.20 -6.15 5.05
CA GLN A 96 -24.55 -7.04 3.96
C GLN A 96 -25.30 -6.21 2.92
N GLU A 97 -24.68 -5.95 1.77
CA GLU A 97 -25.41 -5.50 0.58
C GLU A 97 -24.84 -6.18 -0.67
N ASP A 98 -25.76 -6.87 -1.34
CA ASP A 98 -25.64 -7.60 -2.59
C ASP A 98 -24.87 -6.85 -3.69
N VAL A 99 -23.77 -7.43 -4.14
CA VAL A 99 -23.23 -7.15 -5.48
C VAL A 99 -23.26 -8.45 -6.26
N VAL A 100 -24.33 -8.58 -7.05
CA VAL A 100 -24.51 -9.59 -8.09
C VAL A 100 -23.36 -9.44 -9.10
N VAL A 101 -22.35 -10.29 -8.99
CA VAL A 101 -21.39 -10.52 -10.07
C VAL A 101 -22.10 -11.39 -11.11
N ARG A 102 -22.53 -10.79 -12.22
CA ARG A 102 -22.89 -11.54 -13.41
C ARG A 102 -21.61 -12.12 -14.01
N GLU A 103 -21.47 -13.43 -13.90
CA GLU A 103 -20.49 -14.24 -14.60
C GLU A 103 -20.71 -14.23 -16.12
N MET A 104 -19.57 -14.35 -16.82
CA MET A 104 -19.32 -15.10 -18.06
C MET A 104 -20.00 -14.65 -19.36
N LEU A 105 -19.13 -14.18 -20.28
CA LEU A 105 -19.06 -14.77 -21.62
C LEU A 105 -18.02 -15.89 -21.61
#